data_AF-A0A2Z3V1V3-F1
#
_entry.id   AF-A0A2Z3V1V3-F1
#
_cell.length_a   1.000
_cell.length_b   1.000
_cell.length_c   1.000
_cell.angle_alpha   90.00
_cell.angle_beta   90.00
_cell.angle_gamma   90.00
#
_symmetry.space_group_name_H-M   'P 1'
#
loop_
_entity.id
_entity.type
_entity.pdbx_description
1 polymer ?
#
loop_
_entity_poly.entity_id
_entity_poly.type
_entity_poly.pdbx_seq_one_letter_code
_entity_poly.pdbx_strand_id
1 'polypeptide(L)'
;MKLLYVIGAALAVIAICAAAVLISRPVSESPPVPVACPQRWDSTTIGGWVPAAADLDGIEESLVPGEPAEAMICAYPGDNAHPGGERLAGSRTLTGETKAMARDLAYLPVSTEAHGGPCTAMGGPMTNYLIRFAYPGGEALWVGSAEEVNSCVRTTNGTADSRSYIGPSLTTAYRTGTWKLSRPDDPCTGRTTGRRGQDERMVPEGPVSVLVCGEIASSDKRSPRLEHGRQVATALAETLNSPDTRPSENICHQIAGVDDRTLRLLFAYADGPPADVQISMGCKPGINNGLLQADLDDPVRDEVTRLAPPKDGGAVPGE
;
A
#
# COMPACT_ATOMS: atom_id res chain seq x y z
N MET A 1 -57.76 -43.16 -59.92
CA MET A 1 -58.39 -44.50 -59.83
C MET A 1 -58.01 -45.15 -58.51
N LYS A 2 -59.01 -45.51 -57.68
CA LYS A 2 -59.05 -46.48 -56.55
C LYS A 2 -57.91 -46.41 -55.50
N LEU A 3 -58.12 -45.94 -54.26
CA LEU A 3 -58.95 -46.44 -53.14
C LEU A 3 -58.55 -47.83 -52.60
N LEU A 4 -58.03 -47.87 -51.36
CA LEU A 4 -58.22 -48.84 -50.24
C LEU A 4 -56.92 -48.89 -49.38
N TYR A 5 -56.86 -48.25 -48.19
CA TYR A 5 -57.23 -48.77 -46.85
C TYR A 5 -56.60 -50.13 -46.52
N VAL A 6 -55.73 -50.19 -45.49
CA VAL A 6 -55.88 -51.02 -44.27
C VAL A 6 -54.87 -50.57 -43.20
N ILE A 7 -55.40 -50.56 -41.98
CA ILE A 7 -54.89 -50.17 -40.66
C ILE A 7 -53.81 -51.13 -40.14
N GLY A 8 -52.85 -50.64 -39.35
CA GLY A 8 -51.97 -51.48 -38.55
C GLY A 8 -51.18 -50.67 -37.52
N ALA A 9 -51.77 -50.49 -36.34
CA ALA A 9 -51.17 -49.84 -35.19
C ALA A 9 -50.00 -50.67 -34.62
N ALA A 10 -48.90 -50.01 -34.29
CA ALA A 10 -47.95 -50.50 -33.30
C ALA A 10 -47.33 -49.30 -32.57
N LEU A 11 -47.81 -49.09 -31.34
CA LEU A 11 -47.23 -48.19 -30.34
C LEU A 11 -45.81 -48.65 -30.01
N ALA A 12 -44.83 -47.78 -30.24
CA ALA A 12 -43.52 -47.87 -29.60
C ALA A 12 -43.26 -46.54 -28.88
N VAL A 13 -43.55 -46.53 -27.58
CA VAL A 13 -43.16 -45.47 -26.66
C VAL A 13 -41.65 -45.60 -26.44
N ILE A 14 -40.86 -44.78 -27.14
CA ILE A 14 -39.44 -44.62 -26.84
C ILE A 14 -39.33 -43.49 -25.82
N ALA A 15 -39.17 -43.85 -24.56
CA ALA A 15 -38.78 -42.93 -23.50
C ALA A 15 -37.32 -42.48 -23.76
N ILE A 16 -37.16 -41.24 -24.24
CA ILE A 16 -35.86 -40.58 -24.30
C ILE A 16 -35.56 -40.07 -22.90
N CYS A 17 -34.82 -40.85 -22.11
CA CYS A 17 -34.15 -40.36 -20.91
C CYS A 17 -33.06 -39.38 -21.34
N ALA A 18 -33.36 -38.08 -21.29
CA ALA A 18 -32.35 -37.04 -21.32
C ALA A 18 -31.55 -37.11 -20.02
N ALA A 19 -30.45 -37.86 -20.03
CA ALA A 19 -29.42 -37.71 -19.02
C ALA A 19 -28.71 -36.38 -19.28
N ALA A 20 -29.23 -35.29 -18.69
CA ALA A 20 -28.47 -34.08 -18.50
C ALA A 20 -27.31 -34.42 -17.56
N VAL A 21 -26.17 -34.81 -18.14
CA VAL A 21 -24.90 -34.82 -17.43
C VAL A 21 -24.61 -33.35 -17.13
N LEU A 22 -25.02 -32.90 -15.94
CA LEU A 22 -24.43 -31.75 -15.30
C LEU A 22 -22.96 -32.10 -15.10
N ILE A 23 -22.14 -31.76 -16.08
CA ILE A 23 -20.70 -31.63 -15.89
C ILE A 23 -20.57 -30.42 -14.96
N SER A 24 -20.67 -30.68 -13.66
CA SER A 24 -20.09 -29.80 -12.65
C SER A 24 -18.63 -29.66 -13.05
N ARG A 25 -18.31 -28.56 -13.75
CA ARG A 25 -16.93 -28.16 -13.91
C ARG A 25 -16.37 -28.07 -12.48
N PRO A 26 -15.29 -28.79 -12.15
CA PRO A 26 -14.63 -28.53 -10.88
C PRO A 26 -14.36 -27.03 -10.84
N VAL A 27 -14.79 -26.39 -9.76
CA VAL A 27 -14.35 -25.06 -9.39
C VAL A 27 -12.84 -25.08 -9.59
N SER A 28 -12.34 -24.19 -10.44
CA SER A 28 -10.94 -24.12 -10.80
C SER A 28 -10.20 -23.78 -9.50
N GLU A 29 -9.71 -24.81 -8.81
CA GLU A 29 -8.92 -24.67 -7.59
C GLU A 29 -7.66 -23.92 -8.01
N SER A 30 -7.52 -22.67 -7.55
CA SER A 30 -6.33 -21.87 -7.81
C SER A 30 -5.09 -22.69 -7.42
N PRO A 31 -4.01 -22.69 -8.25
CA PRO A 31 -2.83 -23.50 -7.97
C PRO A 31 -2.32 -23.25 -6.54
N PRO A 32 -1.93 -24.30 -5.80
CA PRO A 32 -1.47 -24.13 -4.43
C PRO A 32 -0.24 -23.23 -4.39
N VAL A 33 -0.27 -22.23 -3.51
CA VAL A 33 0.82 -21.27 -3.33
C VAL A 33 2.11 -22.00 -2.91
N PRO A 34 3.23 -21.84 -3.64
CA PRO A 34 4.46 -22.57 -3.35
C PRO A 34 4.92 -22.42 -1.90
N VAL A 35 5.32 -23.52 -1.27
CA VAL A 35 5.77 -23.55 0.13
C VAL A 35 7.22 -23.08 0.32
N ALA A 36 8.02 -23.23 -0.72
CA ALA A 36 9.45 -22.90 -0.71
C ALA A 36 9.74 -21.65 -1.53
N CYS A 37 10.86 -20.99 -1.23
CA CYS A 37 11.38 -19.90 -2.05
C CYS A 37 11.65 -20.40 -3.48
N PRO A 38 11.12 -19.69 -4.51
CA PRO A 38 11.55 -19.89 -5.89
C PRO A 38 13.07 -19.80 -5.99
N GLN A 39 13.68 -20.61 -6.86
CA GLN A 39 15.14 -20.60 -7.02
C GLN A 39 15.66 -19.38 -7.79
N ARG A 40 14.76 -18.70 -8.52
CA ARG A 40 15.03 -17.50 -9.29
C ARG A 40 13.89 -16.50 -9.17
N TRP A 41 14.22 -15.23 -9.28
CA TRP A 41 13.27 -14.15 -9.50
C TRP A 41 12.80 -14.16 -10.95
N ASP A 42 11.51 -14.33 -11.19
CA ASP A 42 10.92 -14.54 -12.52
C ASP A 42 10.19 -13.30 -13.05
N SER A 43 10.82 -12.14 -12.91
CA SER A 43 10.29 -10.87 -13.42
C SER A 43 11.39 -9.87 -13.67
N THR A 44 11.20 -9.00 -14.66
CA THR A 44 12.05 -7.82 -14.88
C THR A 44 11.60 -6.62 -14.05
N THR A 45 10.48 -6.73 -13.32
CA THR A 45 10.00 -5.68 -12.42
C THR A 45 10.62 -5.86 -11.05
N ILE A 46 11.30 -4.83 -10.57
CA ILE A 46 11.94 -4.80 -9.26
C ILE A 46 10.86 -4.83 -8.17
N GLY A 47 10.91 -5.82 -7.28
CA GLY A 47 9.94 -6.06 -6.20
C GLY A 47 8.51 -6.39 -6.62
N GLY A 48 8.09 -6.03 -7.82
CA GLY A 48 6.73 -6.18 -8.33
C GLY A 48 6.42 -7.56 -8.90
N TRP A 49 6.81 -8.64 -8.22
CA TRP A 49 6.49 -10.01 -8.64
C TRP A 49 6.21 -10.92 -7.45
N VAL A 50 5.25 -11.84 -7.67
CA VAL A 50 4.96 -12.97 -6.80
C VAL A 50 4.78 -14.23 -7.65
N PRO A 51 5.12 -15.43 -7.13
CA PRO A 51 5.01 -16.68 -7.89
C PRO A 51 3.58 -17.09 -8.27
N ALA A 52 2.62 -16.70 -7.44
CA ALA A 52 1.19 -16.89 -7.65
C ALA A 52 0.47 -15.80 -6.85
N ALA A 53 -0.52 -15.15 -7.46
CA ALA A 53 -1.45 -14.31 -6.73
C ALA A 53 -2.26 -15.20 -5.77
N ALA A 54 -2.46 -14.72 -4.55
CA ALA A 54 -3.30 -15.40 -3.59
C ALA A 54 -4.77 -15.08 -3.85
N ASP A 55 -5.65 -16.07 -3.62
CA ASP A 55 -7.09 -15.92 -3.64
C ASP A 55 -7.56 -15.97 -2.18
N LEU A 56 -7.56 -14.80 -1.53
CA LEU A 56 -7.93 -14.63 -0.13
C LEU A 56 -8.92 -13.49 -0.02
N ASP A 57 -9.89 -13.62 0.88
CA ASP A 57 -10.80 -12.53 1.21
C ASP A 57 -9.99 -11.31 1.70
N GLY A 58 -10.21 -10.14 1.10
CA GLY A 58 -9.52 -8.90 1.47
C GLY A 58 -8.20 -8.63 0.74
N ILE A 59 -7.84 -9.42 -0.28
CA ILE A 59 -6.54 -9.33 -0.98
C ILE A 59 -6.43 -8.08 -1.88
N GLU A 60 -7.55 -7.49 -2.29
CA GLU A 60 -7.60 -6.25 -3.08
C GLU A 60 -7.42 -5.01 -2.17
N GLU A 61 -7.86 -5.11 -0.91
CA GLU A 61 -7.86 -4.02 0.08
C GLU A 61 -6.66 -4.08 1.04
N SER A 62 -5.85 -5.14 0.98
CA SER A 62 -4.71 -5.34 1.86
C SER A 62 -3.63 -6.22 1.25
N LEU A 63 -2.37 -5.84 1.44
CA LEU A 63 -1.23 -6.69 1.06
C LEU A 63 -1.20 -8.01 1.82
N VAL A 64 -1.66 -8.02 3.08
CA VAL A 64 -1.64 -9.19 3.97
C VAL A 64 -2.95 -9.24 4.77
N PRO A 65 -4.06 -9.73 4.19
CA PRO A 65 -5.31 -9.86 4.93
C PRO A 65 -5.23 -10.89 6.07
N GLY A 66 -6.02 -10.71 7.12
CA GLY A 66 -6.13 -11.68 8.22
C GLY A 66 -4.91 -11.78 9.15
N GLU A 67 -4.77 -12.93 9.82
CA GLU A 67 -3.71 -13.19 10.80
C GLU A 67 -2.87 -14.44 10.41
N PRO A 68 -1.77 -14.28 9.67
CA PRO A 68 -0.89 -15.39 9.35
C PRO A 68 -0.13 -15.88 10.60
N ALA A 69 0.21 -17.16 10.60
CA ALA A 69 0.95 -17.84 11.66
C ALA A 69 2.48 -17.79 11.44
N GLU A 70 2.92 -17.84 10.18
CA GLU A 70 4.34 -17.85 9.82
C GLU A 70 4.64 -16.85 8.70
N ALA A 71 5.81 -16.20 8.76
CA ALA A 71 6.37 -15.40 7.69
C ALA A 71 7.78 -15.88 7.33
N MET A 72 8.02 -16.18 6.06
CA MET A 72 9.34 -16.54 5.50
C MET A 72 9.75 -15.54 4.42
N ILE A 73 10.94 -14.94 4.57
CA ILE A 73 11.52 -14.01 3.61
C ILE A 73 12.55 -14.76 2.74
N CYS A 74 12.47 -14.57 1.43
CA CYS A 74 13.41 -15.07 0.43
C CYS A 74 14.14 -13.86 -0.18
N ALA A 75 15.47 -13.93 -0.31
CA ALA A 75 16.28 -12.82 -0.82
C ALA A 75 16.95 -13.15 -2.15
N TYR A 76 16.88 -12.20 -3.09
CA TYR A 76 17.40 -12.31 -4.45
C TYR A 76 18.24 -11.06 -4.78
N PRO A 77 19.52 -11.03 -4.38
CA PRO A 77 20.40 -9.90 -4.63
C PRO A 77 20.71 -9.76 -6.12
N GLY A 78 20.80 -8.52 -6.60
CA GLY A 78 21.01 -8.19 -8.01
C GLY A 78 21.46 -6.75 -8.22
N ASP A 79 21.27 -6.26 -9.44
CA ASP A 79 21.55 -4.88 -9.85
C ASP A 79 20.38 -4.28 -10.66
N ASN A 80 19.93 -3.09 -10.27
CA ASN A 80 18.69 -2.50 -10.80
C ASN A 80 18.78 -2.00 -12.24
N ALA A 81 19.98 -1.99 -12.85
CA ALA A 81 20.12 -1.72 -14.27
C ALA A 81 19.78 -2.94 -15.14
N HIS A 82 19.80 -4.16 -14.57
CA HIS A 82 19.53 -5.40 -15.29
C HIS A 82 18.65 -6.36 -14.45
N PRO A 83 17.42 -5.96 -14.10
CA PRO A 83 16.54 -6.79 -13.28
C PRO A 83 16.12 -8.07 -14.01
N GLY A 84 16.01 -9.16 -13.25
CA GLY A 84 15.46 -10.44 -13.70
C GLY A 84 16.44 -11.59 -13.66
N GLY A 85 15.95 -12.76 -13.21
CA GLY A 85 16.73 -13.99 -13.15
C GLY A 85 17.69 -14.08 -11.97
N GLU A 86 17.63 -13.13 -11.02
CA GLU A 86 18.41 -13.15 -9.79
C GLU A 86 18.22 -14.47 -9.06
N ARG A 87 19.33 -15.04 -8.57
CA ARG A 87 19.32 -16.34 -7.88
C ARG A 87 18.95 -16.16 -6.41
N LEU A 88 18.21 -17.12 -5.87
CA LEU A 88 17.97 -17.19 -4.43
C LEU A 88 19.31 -17.24 -3.68
N ALA A 89 19.54 -16.24 -2.82
CA ALA A 89 20.70 -16.21 -1.93
C ALA A 89 20.44 -16.95 -0.61
N GLY A 90 19.19 -16.97 -0.17
CA GLY A 90 18.78 -17.64 1.06
C GLY A 90 17.38 -17.27 1.50
N SER A 91 16.95 -17.88 2.58
CA SER A 91 15.67 -17.61 3.23
C SER A 91 15.80 -17.42 4.73
N ARG A 92 14.83 -16.73 5.33
CA ARG A 92 14.74 -16.45 6.76
C ARG A 92 13.28 -16.50 7.21
N THR A 93 12.94 -17.41 8.11
CA THR A 93 11.67 -17.36 8.83
C THR A 93 11.76 -16.37 10.00
N LEU A 94 10.72 -15.59 10.22
CA LEU A 94 10.64 -14.67 11.36
C LEU A 94 10.44 -15.42 12.68
N THR A 95 11.04 -14.90 13.74
CA THR A 95 10.93 -15.47 15.09
C THR A 95 9.93 -14.65 15.90
N GLY A 96 8.66 -15.04 15.92
CA GLY A 96 7.60 -14.42 16.74
C GLY A 96 6.97 -13.13 16.18
N GLU A 97 7.61 -12.46 15.22
CA GLU A 97 7.16 -11.16 14.69
C GLU A 97 6.30 -11.23 13.42
N THR A 98 5.79 -12.43 13.07
CA THR A 98 4.89 -12.62 11.91
C THR A 98 3.69 -11.68 11.98
N LYS A 99 3.02 -11.62 13.14
CA LYS A 99 1.81 -10.79 13.31
C LYS A 99 2.12 -9.31 13.19
N ALA A 100 3.26 -8.86 13.72
CA ALA A 100 3.69 -7.47 13.61
C ALA A 100 3.97 -7.09 12.15
N MET A 101 4.68 -7.95 11.40
CA MET A 101 4.91 -7.75 9.97
C MET A 101 3.61 -7.72 9.17
N ALA A 102 2.75 -8.73 9.35
CA ALA A 102 1.47 -8.80 8.67
C ALA A 102 0.62 -7.54 8.95
N ARG A 103 0.55 -7.11 10.21
CA ARG A 103 -0.18 -5.89 10.60
C ARG A 103 0.38 -4.65 9.92
N ASP A 104 1.69 -4.44 9.95
CA ASP A 104 2.32 -3.26 9.36
C ASP A 104 2.11 -3.23 7.83
N LEU A 105 2.23 -4.38 7.15
CA LEU A 105 1.97 -4.48 5.71
C LEU A 105 0.48 -4.31 5.36
N ALA A 106 -0.41 -4.82 6.21
CA ALA A 106 -1.86 -4.66 6.02
C ALA A 106 -2.34 -3.21 6.15
N TYR A 107 -1.57 -2.37 6.85
CA TYR A 107 -1.81 -0.95 6.99
C TYR A 107 -1.19 -0.10 5.88
N LEU A 108 -0.38 -0.66 4.99
CA LEU A 108 0.12 0.12 3.87
C LEU A 108 -1.04 0.50 2.96
N PRO A 109 -1.03 1.72 2.39
CA PRO A 109 -2.02 2.06 1.39
C PRO A 109 -1.77 1.23 0.12
N VAL A 110 -2.86 0.74 -0.45
CA VAL A 110 -2.84 -0.13 -1.62
C VAL A 110 -3.66 0.48 -2.74
N SER A 111 -3.43 0.01 -3.96
CA SER A 111 -4.27 0.30 -5.12
C SER A 111 -4.24 -0.92 -6.04
N THR A 112 -5.37 -1.23 -6.66
CA THR A 112 -5.45 -2.25 -7.72
C THR A 112 -5.08 -1.67 -9.09
N GLU A 113 -4.98 -0.35 -9.20
CA GLU A 113 -4.54 0.33 -10.41
C GLU A 113 -3.00 0.43 -10.43
N ALA A 114 -2.42 0.03 -11.57
CA ALA A 114 -0.97 0.02 -11.76
C ALA A 114 -0.41 1.45 -11.83
N HIS A 115 -0.13 2.02 -10.68
CA HIS A 115 0.38 3.37 -10.57
C HIS A 115 1.92 3.39 -10.57
N GLY A 116 2.55 3.73 -11.69
CA GLY A 116 4.00 4.03 -11.79
C GLY A 116 4.28 5.51 -11.56
N GLY A 117 5.08 5.85 -10.53
CA GLY A 117 5.54 7.22 -10.32
C GLY A 117 6.89 7.44 -10.99
N PRO A 118 7.26 8.68 -11.36
CA PRO A 118 8.61 8.96 -11.78
C PRO A 118 9.59 8.64 -10.65
N CYS A 119 10.63 7.89 -10.97
CA CYS A 119 11.70 7.53 -10.06
C CYS A 119 13.03 7.90 -10.69
N THR A 120 14.02 8.22 -9.87
CA THR A 120 15.38 8.42 -10.38
C THR A 120 15.86 7.15 -11.06
N ALA A 121 16.62 7.28 -12.14
CA ALA A 121 17.15 6.15 -12.90
C ALA A 121 18.59 5.80 -12.46
N MET A 122 18.89 5.90 -11.15
CA MET A 122 20.23 5.58 -10.66
C MET A 122 20.43 4.07 -10.66
N GLY A 123 21.47 3.63 -11.37
CA GLY A 123 21.94 2.25 -11.37
C GLY A 123 22.65 1.91 -10.06
N GLY A 124 22.44 0.71 -9.52
CA GLY A 124 23.12 0.23 -8.34
C GLY A 124 22.57 -1.08 -7.75
N PRO A 125 23.13 -1.51 -6.61
CA PRO A 125 22.73 -2.74 -5.95
C PRO A 125 21.24 -2.74 -5.60
N MET A 126 20.64 -3.91 -5.77
CA MET A 126 19.26 -4.17 -5.35
C MET A 126 19.20 -5.49 -4.58
N THR A 127 18.11 -5.70 -3.85
CA THR A 127 17.70 -7.04 -3.44
C THR A 127 16.19 -7.16 -3.57
N ASN A 128 15.73 -8.02 -4.47
CA ASN A 128 14.32 -8.40 -4.51
C ASN A 128 14.02 -9.35 -3.34
N TYR A 129 12.84 -9.20 -2.77
CA TYR A 129 12.34 -10.00 -1.66
C TYR A 129 10.99 -10.61 -2.03
N LEU A 130 10.83 -11.89 -1.66
CA LEU A 130 9.52 -12.52 -1.56
C LEU A 130 9.25 -12.87 -0.10
N ILE A 131 8.07 -12.56 0.39
CA ILE A 131 7.64 -12.86 1.75
C ILE A 131 6.46 -13.81 1.66
N ARG A 132 6.62 -15.04 2.13
CA ARG A 132 5.50 -15.98 2.25
C ARG A 132 4.84 -15.80 3.59
N PHE A 133 3.54 -15.58 3.61
CA PHE A 133 2.72 -15.69 4.81
C PHE A 133 1.92 -16.99 4.76
N ALA A 134 2.00 -17.79 5.82
CA ALA A 134 1.24 -19.03 5.96
C ALA A 134 0.13 -18.85 7.00
N TYR A 135 -1.08 -19.30 6.68
CA TYR A 135 -2.25 -19.18 7.54
C TYR A 135 -2.55 -20.50 8.26
N PRO A 136 -3.19 -20.46 9.46
CA PRO A 136 -3.57 -21.67 10.19
C PRO A 136 -4.43 -22.66 9.39
N GLY A 137 -5.20 -22.18 8.40
CA GLY A 137 -6.04 -22.99 7.51
C GLY A 137 -5.29 -23.74 6.40
N GLY A 138 -3.97 -23.57 6.29
CA GLY A 138 -3.14 -24.16 5.23
C GLY A 138 -2.98 -23.28 3.99
N GLU A 139 -3.79 -22.22 3.89
CA GLU A 139 -3.66 -21.18 2.88
C GLU A 139 -2.35 -20.39 3.04
N ALA A 140 -1.91 -19.75 1.97
CA ALA A 140 -0.73 -18.89 1.99
C ALA A 140 -0.83 -17.79 0.95
N LEU A 141 -0.04 -16.73 1.14
CA LEU A 141 0.16 -15.69 0.14
C LEU A 141 1.63 -15.34 0.02
N TRP A 142 1.99 -14.76 -1.12
CA TRP A 142 3.29 -14.13 -1.33
C TRP A 142 3.14 -12.62 -1.41
N VAL A 143 4.09 -11.90 -0.83
CA VAL A 143 4.29 -10.47 -1.04
C VAL A 143 5.66 -10.25 -1.67
N GLY A 144 5.70 -9.58 -2.80
CA GLY A 144 6.93 -9.11 -3.46
C GLY A 144 7.28 -7.69 -3.03
N SER A 145 8.57 -7.40 -2.86
CA SER A 145 9.10 -6.03 -2.67
C SER A 145 10.61 -6.02 -2.96
N ALA A 146 11.28 -4.88 -2.80
CA ALA A 146 12.74 -4.82 -2.88
C ALA A 146 13.34 -3.68 -2.05
N GLU A 147 14.64 -3.77 -1.81
CA GLU A 147 15.49 -2.63 -1.44
C GLU A 147 16.37 -2.25 -2.63
N GLU A 148 16.40 -0.97 -2.98
CA GLU A 148 17.24 -0.44 -4.06
C GLU A 148 17.53 1.06 -3.90
N VAL A 149 18.48 1.56 -4.68
CA VAL A 149 19.09 2.88 -4.50
C VAL A 149 18.16 4.07 -4.76
N ASN A 150 17.07 3.90 -5.50
CA ASN A 150 16.10 4.96 -5.82
C ASN A 150 14.95 5.04 -4.80
N SER A 151 14.84 4.09 -3.86
CA SER A 151 13.80 4.01 -2.83
C SER A 151 12.37 4.11 -3.38
N CYS A 152 12.13 3.44 -4.50
CA CYS A 152 10.99 3.71 -5.38
C CYS A 152 10.19 2.46 -5.77
N VAL A 153 10.54 1.33 -5.16
CA VAL A 153 9.97 0.03 -5.48
C VAL A 153 8.58 -0.14 -4.87
N ARG A 154 7.73 -0.85 -5.62
CA ARG A 154 6.40 -1.25 -5.17
C ARG A 154 6.47 -2.51 -4.34
N THR A 155 5.53 -2.63 -3.42
CA THR A 155 5.24 -3.86 -2.69
C THR A 155 3.92 -4.43 -3.20
N THR A 156 3.84 -5.70 -3.54
CA THR A 156 2.66 -6.30 -4.19
C THR A 156 2.34 -7.68 -3.65
N ASN A 157 1.08 -8.04 -3.59
CA ASN A 157 0.65 -9.43 -3.35
C ASN A 157 0.22 -10.15 -4.65
N GLY A 158 0.42 -9.50 -5.82
CA GLY A 158 -0.02 -9.97 -7.13
C GLY A 158 -1.38 -9.46 -7.57
N THR A 159 -2.18 -8.90 -6.64
CA THR A 159 -3.51 -8.33 -6.90
C THR A 159 -3.55 -6.84 -6.61
N ALA A 160 -2.98 -6.42 -5.47
CA ALA A 160 -2.90 -5.04 -5.03
C ALA A 160 -1.44 -4.61 -4.87
N ASP A 161 -1.17 -3.33 -5.18
CA ASP A 161 0.14 -2.71 -5.11
C ASP A 161 0.18 -1.59 -4.07
N SER A 162 1.29 -1.47 -3.36
CA SER A 162 1.63 -0.32 -2.52
C SER A 162 2.90 0.36 -3.02
N ARG A 163 2.90 1.70 -3.03
CA ARG A 163 4.08 2.52 -3.30
C ARG A 163 4.93 2.79 -2.06
N SER A 164 4.52 2.28 -0.91
CA SER A 164 5.24 2.51 0.34
C SER A 164 6.55 1.72 0.35
N TYR A 165 7.66 2.45 0.47
CA TYR A 165 8.98 1.87 0.43
C TYR A 165 9.34 1.24 1.79
N ILE A 166 9.48 -0.09 1.79
CA ILE A 166 9.76 -0.90 2.99
C ILE A 166 11.09 -1.67 2.92
N GLY A 167 11.87 -1.48 1.84
CA GLY A 167 13.12 -2.21 1.56
C GLY A 167 14.07 -2.33 2.76
N PRO A 168 14.46 -1.23 3.42
CA PRO A 168 15.37 -1.26 4.58
C PRO A 168 14.86 -2.13 5.74
N SER A 169 13.53 -2.16 5.94
CA SER A 169 12.90 -3.00 6.97
C SER A 169 12.99 -4.48 6.60
N LEU A 170 12.84 -4.82 5.31
CA LEU A 170 12.97 -6.19 4.81
C LEU A 170 14.39 -6.70 4.88
N THR A 171 15.38 -5.89 4.49
CA THR A 171 16.79 -6.26 4.62
C THR A 171 17.17 -6.50 6.07
N THR A 172 16.71 -5.65 6.98
CA THR A 172 16.94 -5.84 8.41
C THR A 172 16.30 -7.14 8.87
N ALA A 173 15.03 -7.38 8.56
CA ALA A 173 14.31 -8.59 8.97
C ALA A 173 14.92 -9.87 8.39
N TYR A 174 15.37 -9.87 7.14
CA TYR A 174 16.09 -10.99 6.55
C TYR A 174 17.41 -11.29 7.27
N ARG A 175 18.17 -10.24 7.61
CA ARG A 175 19.47 -10.38 8.30
C ARG A 175 19.32 -10.84 9.75
N THR A 176 18.34 -10.31 10.48
CA THR A 176 18.21 -10.55 11.93
C THR A 176 17.16 -11.59 12.30
N GLY A 177 16.23 -11.93 11.41
CA GLY A 177 15.07 -12.78 11.71
C GLY A 177 13.98 -12.09 12.54
N THR A 178 14.06 -10.76 12.71
CA THR A 178 13.12 -9.96 13.51
C THR A 178 12.53 -8.83 12.67
N TRP A 179 11.22 -8.63 12.72
CA TRP A 179 10.58 -7.53 11.99
C TRP A 179 10.54 -6.25 12.82
N LYS A 180 10.85 -5.14 12.16
CA LYS A 180 10.52 -3.80 12.63
C LYS A 180 10.37 -2.90 11.42
N LEU A 181 9.21 -2.27 11.28
CA LEU A 181 9.05 -1.24 10.26
C LEU A 181 9.91 -0.03 10.60
N SER A 182 10.77 0.37 9.66
CA SER A 182 11.60 1.56 9.78
C SER A 182 10.72 2.80 9.85
N ARG A 183 10.94 3.64 10.86
CA ARG A 183 10.24 4.90 11.06
C ARG A 183 11.27 6.01 11.21
N PRO A 184 10.98 7.24 10.77
CA PRO A 184 11.86 8.35 11.03
C PRO A 184 12.00 8.58 12.54
N ASP A 185 13.21 8.94 12.99
CA ASP A 185 13.48 9.24 14.40
C ASP A 185 12.72 10.50 14.86
N ASP A 186 12.60 11.50 13.97
CA ASP A 186 11.73 12.65 14.16
C ASP A 186 10.54 12.55 13.19
N PRO A 187 9.30 12.39 13.68
CA PRO A 187 8.11 12.26 12.84
C PRO A 187 7.89 13.47 11.93
N CYS A 188 8.36 14.66 12.32
CA CYS A 188 8.28 15.84 11.47
C CYS A 188 9.25 15.81 10.27
N THR A 189 10.17 14.85 10.23
CA THR A 189 11.18 14.68 9.18
C THR A 189 11.02 13.33 8.48
N GLY A 190 11.58 13.18 7.28
CA GLY A 190 11.55 11.92 6.52
C GLY A 190 10.18 11.58 5.91
N ARG A 191 10.05 10.43 5.25
CA ARG A 191 8.75 9.97 4.71
C ARG A 191 8.12 8.96 5.67
N THR A 192 6.79 9.00 5.81
CA THR A 192 6.07 7.87 6.40
C THR A 192 5.79 6.81 5.34
N THR A 193 5.41 5.62 5.77
CA THR A 193 4.91 4.55 4.90
C THR A 193 3.44 4.73 4.54
N GLY A 194 2.81 5.83 4.95
CA GLY A 194 1.37 6.07 4.80
C GLY A 194 0.51 5.09 5.61
N ARG A 195 -0.80 5.14 5.32
CA ARG A 195 -1.86 4.35 5.93
C ARG A 195 -2.92 3.96 4.88
N ARG A 196 -3.46 2.75 4.99
CA ARG A 196 -4.62 2.27 4.23
C ARG A 196 -5.78 3.28 4.24
N GLY A 197 -6.39 3.49 3.06
CA GLY A 197 -7.43 4.47 2.82
C GLY A 197 -6.92 5.82 2.33
N GLN A 198 -5.60 6.06 2.33
CA GLN A 198 -5.01 7.28 1.75
C GLN A 198 -5.06 7.32 0.20
N ASP A 199 -5.33 6.18 -0.42
CA ASP A 199 -5.63 6.02 -1.84
C ASP A 199 -7.05 6.48 -2.20
N GLU A 200 -7.98 6.46 -1.24
CA GLU A 200 -9.38 6.86 -1.44
C GLU A 200 -9.68 8.28 -0.96
N ARG A 201 -8.99 8.74 0.11
CA ARG A 201 -9.21 10.05 0.73
C ARG A 201 -7.90 10.69 1.16
N MET A 202 -7.87 12.02 1.21
CA MET A 202 -6.69 12.75 1.67
C MET A 202 -6.31 12.35 3.10
N VAL A 203 -7.32 12.26 3.98
CA VAL A 203 -7.21 11.78 5.36
C VAL A 203 -8.30 10.71 5.63
N PRO A 204 -7.92 9.47 5.97
CA PRO A 204 -8.88 8.43 6.37
C PRO A 204 -9.75 8.81 7.58
N GLU A 205 -10.90 8.14 7.73
CA GLU A 205 -11.84 8.40 8.83
C GLU A 205 -11.28 8.01 10.21
N GLY A 206 -11.78 8.69 11.25
CA GLY A 206 -11.48 8.39 12.65
C GLY A 206 -10.10 8.83 13.20
N PRO A 207 -9.52 9.98 12.77
CA PRO A 207 -8.30 10.46 13.41
C PRO A 207 -8.55 10.84 14.87
N VAL A 208 -7.58 10.57 15.75
CA VAL A 208 -7.68 10.85 17.20
C VAL A 208 -6.84 12.04 17.65
N SER A 209 -5.81 12.40 16.89
CA SER A 209 -5.04 13.63 17.04
C SER A 209 -4.37 13.99 15.70
N VAL A 210 -3.87 15.21 15.59
CA VAL A 210 -3.03 15.65 14.47
C VAL A 210 -1.81 16.39 14.99
N LEU A 211 -0.62 15.97 14.59
CA LEU A 211 0.62 16.71 14.79
C LEU A 211 0.90 17.56 13.56
N VAL A 212 0.94 18.88 13.75
CA VAL A 212 1.26 19.85 12.72
C VAL A 212 2.72 20.24 12.86
N CYS A 213 3.52 19.88 11.88
CA CYS A 213 4.94 20.19 11.79
C CYS A 213 5.16 21.36 10.83
N GLY A 214 5.88 22.37 11.29
CA GLY A 214 6.36 23.47 10.47
C GLY A 214 7.73 23.20 9.88
N GLU A 215 8.12 24.02 8.91
CA GLU A 215 9.45 23.98 8.32
C GLU A 215 10.54 24.35 9.33
N ILE A 216 11.69 23.70 9.20
CA ILE A 216 12.83 23.89 10.08
C ILE A 216 13.48 25.25 9.76
N ALA A 217 13.53 26.16 10.74
CA ALA A 217 14.18 27.46 10.56
C ALA A 217 15.73 27.37 10.44
N SER A 218 16.35 26.26 10.88
CA SER A 218 17.80 26.00 10.82
C SER A 218 18.11 24.52 11.04
N SER A 219 19.08 23.96 10.31
CA SER A 219 19.46 22.53 10.31
C SER A 219 19.74 21.90 11.68
N ASP A 220 20.07 22.71 12.69
CA ASP A 220 20.42 22.24 14.02
C ASP A 220 19.22 22.22 15.00
N LYS A 221 18.03 22.57 14.52
CA LYS A 221 16.81 22.64 15.34
C LYS A 221 15.78 21.62 14.86
N ARG A 222 15.08 21.02 15.82
CA ARG A 222 13.86 20.23 15.55
C ARG A 222 12.81 21.12 14.89
N SER A 223 12.03 20.55 13.97
CA SER A 223 10.87 21.23 13.39
C SER A 223 9.94 21.75 14.49
N PRO A 224 9.50 23.02 14.43
CA PRO A 224 8.39 23.52 15.22
C PRO A 224 7.20 22.58 15.04
N ARG A 225 6.51 22.23 16.13
CA ARG A 225 5.40 21.28 16.08
C ARG A 225 4.35 21.59 17.13
N LEU A 226 3.10 21.34 16.78
CA LEU A 226 1.95 21.50 17.66
C LEU A 226 1.01 20.32 17.47
N GLU A 227 0.62 19.68 18.56
CA GLU A 227 -0.34 18.58 18.54
C GLU A 227 -1.73 19.08 18.92
N HIS A 228 -2.73 18.64 18.18
CA HIS A 228 -4.13 18.98 18.40
C HIS A 228 -4.95 17.73 18.64
N GLY A 229 -5.94 17.82 19.54
CA GLY A 229 -6.81 16.71 19.91
C GLY A 229 -7.81 16.30 18.84
N ARG A 230 -8.61 15.28 19.14
CA ARG A 230 -9.58 14.62 18.23
C ARG A 230 -10.50 15.59 17.49
N GLN A 231 -11.06 16.58 18.17
CA GLN A 231 -12.03 17.50 17.58
C GLN A 231 -11.41 18.29 16.42
N VAL A 232 -10.23 18.87 16.65
CA VAL A 232 -9.47 19.58 15.62
C VAL A 232 -9.02 18.63 14.52
N ALA A 233 -8.52 17.45 14.86
CA ALA A 233 -8.10 16.46 13.88
C ALA A 233 -9.24 16.02 12.95
N THR A 234 -10.45 15.85 13.49
CA THR A 234 -11.64 15.47 12.72
C THR A 234 -12.08 16.60 11.79
N ALA A 235 -12.20 17.83 12.30
CA ALA A 235 -12.61 18.99 11.50
C ALA A 235 -11.60 19.30 10.38
N LEU A 236 -10.31 19.21 10.67
CA LEU A 236 -9.25 19.40 9.69
C LEU A 236 -9.27 18.29 8.63
N ALA A 237 -9.50 17.02 9.02
CA ALA A 237 -9.63 15.93 8.06
C ALA A 237 -10.83 16.12 7.11
N GLU A 238 -11.98 16.56 7.62
CA GLU A 238 -13.15 16.90 6.78
C GLU A 238 -12.82 18.01 5.78
N THR A 239 -12.11 19.05 6.24
CA THR A 239 -11.69 20.18 5.41
C THR A 239 -10.68 19.76 4.34
N LEU A 240 -9.73 18.87 4.67
CA LEU A 240 -8.76 18.33 3.70
C LEU A 240 -9.37 17.36 2.68
N ASN A 241 -10.52 16.77 3.01
CA ASN A 241 -11.24 15.85 2.13
C ASN A 241 -12.31 16.55 1.28
N SER A 242 -12.57 17.85 1.47
CA SER A 242 -13.56 18.58 0.68
C SER A 242 -13.14 18.93 -0.75
N PRO A 243 -11.86 19.23 -1.06
CA PRO A 243 -11.45 19.51 -2.43
C PRO A 243 -11.45 18.24 -3.28
N ASP A 244 -11.65 18.41 -4.60
CA ASP A 244 -11.52 17.30 -5.55
C ASP A 244 -10.09 16.76 -5.57
N THR A 245 -9.95 15.47 -5.31
CA THR A 245 -8.66 14.78 -5.32
C THR A 245 -8.40 14.11 -6.66
N ARG A 246 -7.13 14.02 -7.04
CA ARG A 246 -6.65 13.20 -8.17
C ARG A 246 -5.43 12.39 -7.76
N PRO A 247 -5.07 11.33 -8.50
CA PRO A 247 -3.81 10.62 -8.25
C PRO A 247 -2.61 11.57 -8.19
N SER A 248 -1.73 11.33 -7.23
CA SER A 248 -0.56 12.14 -6.99
C SER A 248 0.51 11.85 -8.04
N GLU A 249 0.95 12.91 -8.70
CA GLU A 249 2.11 12.89 -9.58
C GLU A 249 3.40 13.18 -8.80
N ASN A 250 3.29 13.51 -7.51
CA ASN A 250 4.39 13.99 -6.66
C ASN A 250 5.12 15.22 -7.25
N ILE A 251 4.41 16.03 -8.03
CA ILE A 251 4.89 17.26 -8.63
C ILE A 251 4.09 18.42 -8.09
N CYS A 252 4.78 19.48 -7.67
CA CYS A 252 4.19 20.78 -7.43
C CYS A 252 4.74 21.78 -8.46
N HIS A 253 3.87 22.62 -8.99
CA HIS A 253 4.26 23.83 -9.71
C HIS A 253 4.27 25.03 -8.75
N GLN A 254 5.44 25.65 -8.61
CA GLN A 254 5.61 26.84 -7.78
C GLN A 254 4.80 28.02 -8.34
N ILE A 255 4.10 28.72 -7.45
CA ILE A 255 3.34 29.92 -7.74
C ILE A 255 4.18 31.12 -7.29
N ALA A 256 4.60 31.94 -8.25
CA ALA A 256 5.42 33.11 -7.95
C ALA A 256 4.68 34.10 -7.03
N GLY A 257 5.38 34.58 -5.99
CA GLY A 257 4.88 35.63 -5.09
C GLY A 257 3.95 35.14 -3.97
N VAL A 258 3.79 33.82 -3.79
CA VAL A 258 3.05 33.22 -2.68
C VAL A 258 4.04 32.68 -1.64
N ASP A 259 3.62 32.67 -0.37
CA ASP A 259 4.33 32.03 0.76
C ASP A 259 4.73 30.60 0.39
N ASP A 260 6.03 30.29 0.39
CA ASP A 260 6.60 29.01 -0.03
C ASP A 260 6.63 27.97 1.10
N ARG A 261 6.12 28.34 2.29
CA ARG A 261 6.15 27.45 3.45
C ARG A 261 5.49 26.11 3.20
N THR A 262 6.10 25.08 3.76
CA THR A 262 5.54 23.72 3.78
C THR A 262 5.18 23.31 5.21
N LEU A 263 3.99 22.74 5.37
CA LEU A 263 3.54 22.09 6.59
C LEU A 263 3.41 20.60 6.34
N ARG A 264 3.63 19.82 7.39
CA ARG A 264 3.35 18.39 7.39
C ARG A 264 2.37 18.07 8.50
N LEU A 265 1.33 17.35 8.16
CA LEU A 265 0.23 16.99 9.05
C LEU A 265 0.27 15.48 9.25
N LEU A 266 0.41 15.04 10.50
CA LEU A 266 0.42 13.63 10.85
C LEU A 266 -0.80 13.31 11.69
N PHE A 267 -1.80 12.69 11.08
CA PHE A 267 -3.02 12.27 11.74
C PHE A 267 -2.80 10.93 12.43
N ALA A 268 -2.91 10.89 13.76
CA ALA A 268 -2.83 9.67 14.53
C ALA A 268 -4.19 8.97 14.60
N TYR A 269 -4.17 7.65 14.80
CA TYR A 269 -5.35 6.80 14.92
C TYR A 269 -5.25 5.93 16.16
N ALA A 270 -6.37 5.35 16.60
CA ALA A 270 -6.39 4.45 17.74
C ALA A 270 -5.53 3.18 17.51
N ASP A 271 -5.41 2.73 16.26
CA ASP A 271 -4.51 1.65 15.86
C ASP A 271 -3.88 1.93 14.47
N GLY A 272 -2.69 1.37 14.24
CA GLY A 272 -1.93 1.48 13.00
C GLY A 272 -1.06 2.73 12.88
N PRO A 273 -0.41 2.94 11.71
CA PRO A 273 0.44 4.09 11.45
C PRO A 273 -0.37 5.38 11.26
N PRO A 274 0.26 6.56 11.43
CA PRO A 274 -0.39 7.82 11.11
C PRO A 274 -0.61 7.97 9.60
N ALA A 275 -1.60 8.76 9.24
CA ALA A 275 -1.73 9.29 7.87
C ALA A 275 -0.93 10.60 7.76
N ASP A 276 -0.20 10.74 6.67
CA ASP A 276 0.72 11.84 6.41
C ASP A 276 0.21 12.68 5.24
N VAL A 277 0.04 13.98 5.47
CA VAL A 277 -0.39 14.95 4.46
C VAL A 277 0.57 16.12 4.45
N GLN A 278 1.13 16.42 3.29
CA GLN A 278 1.94 17.59 3.04
C GLN A 278 1.09 18.72 2.47
N ILE A 279 1.26 19.91 3.04
CA ILE A 279 0.66 21.16 2.56
C ILE A 279 1.77 22.09 2.12
N SER A 280 1.74 22.52 0.86
CA SER A 280 2.70 23.47 0.30
C SER A 280 1.94 24.73 -0.14
N MET A 281 2.15 25.84 0.57
CA MET A 281 1.35 27.05 0.42
C MET A 281 1.54 27.78 -0.92
N GLY A 282 2.74 27.64 -1.50
CA GLY A 282 3.15 28.24 -2.76
C GLY A 282 3.05 27.27 -3.94
N CYS A 283 2.31 26.18 -3.81
CA CYS A 283 2.26 25.11 -4.79
C CYS A 283 0.87 24.91 -5.41
N LYS A 284 0.85 24.50 -6.69
CA LYS A 284 -0.32 23.92 -7.33
C LYS A 284 0.03 22.56 -7.97
N PRO A 285 -0.61 21.44 -7.59
CA PRO A 285 -1.50 21.29 -6.43
C PRO A 285 -0.74 21.52 -5.11
N GLY A 286 -1.45 21.96 -4.07
CA GLY A 286 -0.86 22.39 -2.79
C GLY A 286 -1.05 21.40 -1.64
N ILE A 287 -1.84 20.34 -1.84
CA ILE A 287 -2.13 19.28 -0.86
C ILE A 287 -1.68 17.95 -1.46
N ASN A 288 -0.94 17.13 -0.72
CA ASN A 288 -0.46 15.83 -1.19
C ASN A 288 -0.31 14.85 -0.01
N ASN A 289 -0.88 13.64 -0.10
CA ASN A 289 -0.70 12.58 0.90
C ASN A 289 0.23 11.43 0.45
N GLY A 290 0.90 11.61 -0.70
CA GLY A 290 1.75 10.63 -1.38
C GLY A 290 1.04 9.82 -2.47
N LEU A 291 -0.29 9.70 -2.40
CA LEU A 291 -1.11 8.93 -3.34
C LEU A 291 -2.18 9.77 -4.04
N LEU A 292 -2.72 10.75 -3.33
CA LEU A 292 -3.66 11.74 -3.82
C LEU A 292 -3.07 13.14 -3.68
N GLN A 293 -3.48 14.02 -4.57
CA GLN A 293 -3.16 15.45 -4.55
C GLN A 293 -4.43 16.27 -4.82
N ALA A 294 -4.48 17.46 -4.25
CA ALA A 294 -5.58 18.41 -4.44
C ALA A 294 -5.08 19.86 -4.46
N ASP A 295 -5.87 20.73 -5.08
CA ASP A 295 -5.63 22.16 -5.03
C ASP A 295 -5.85 22.68 -3.60
N LEU A 296 -4.99 23.61 -3.17
CA LEU A 296 -5.12 24.26 -1.88
C LEU A 296 -6.03 25.49 -2.01
N ASP A 297 -7.26 25.38 -1.53
CA ASP A 297 -8.23 26.47 -1.48
C ASP A 297 -8.10 27.33 -0.21
N ASP A 298 -8.86 28.44 -0.17
CA ASP A 298 -8.81 29.39 0.94
C ASP A 298 -9.26 28.76 2.29
N PRO A 299 -10.36 27.97 2.36
CA PRO A 299 -10.74 27.29 3.60
C PRO A 299 -9.63 26.41 4.20
N VAL A 300 -9.00 25.55 3.39
CA VAL A 300 -7.90 24.71 3.87
C VAL A 300 -6.71 25.58 4.28
N ARG A 301 -6.35 26.59 3.48
CA ARG A 301 -5.22 27.49 3.75
C ARG A 301 -5.39 28.23 5.07
N ASP A 302 -6.57 28.76 5.35
CA ASP A 302 -6.84 29.49 6.59
C ASP A 302 -6.80 28.57 7.81
N GLU A 303 -7.39 27.38 7.70
CA GLU A 303 -7.43 26.39 8.77
C GLU A 303 -6.00 25.92 9.14
N VAL A 304 -5.21 25.48 8.16
CA VAL A 304 -3.84 25.01 8.43
C VAL A 304 -2.90 26.14 8.85
N THR A 305 -3.19 27.39 8.47
CA THR A 305 -2.46 28.57 8.98
C THR A 305 -2.75 28.80 10.46
N ARG A 306 -4.01 28.69 10.88
CA ARG A 306 -4.41 28.86 12.28
C ARG A 306 -3.79 27.79 13.18
N LEU A 307 -3.68 26.56 12.68
CA LEU A 307 -3.18 25.40 13.44
C LEU A 307 -1.65 25.25 13.39
N ALA A 308 -0.96 26.05 12.58
CA ALA A 308 0.48 25.96 12.39
C ALA A 308 1.24 26.33 13.68
N PRO A 309 2.35 25.64 13.99
CA PRO A 309 3.19 26.02 15.11
C PRO A 309 3.82 27.40 14.89
N PRO A 310 3.96 28.23 15.93
CA PRO A 310 4.61 29.53 15.82
C PRO A 310 6.09 29.38 15.44
N LYS A 311 6.58 30.30 14.59
CA LYS A 311 7.94 30.25 14.02
C LYS A 311 9.06 30.25 15.07
N ASP A 312 8.79 30.77 16.27
CA ASP A 312 9.78 30.92 17.36
C ASP A 312 9.61 29.91 18.51
N GLY A 313 8.71 28.92 18.38
CA GLY A 313 8.49 27.90 19.42
C GLY A 313 7.82 28.43 20.70
N GLY A 314 7.19 29.61 20.65
CA GLY A 314 6.39 30.14 21.75
C GLY A 314 5.16 29.26 22.03
N ALA A 315 4.80 29.09 23.30
CA ALA A 315 3.58 28.37 23.67
C ALA A 315 2.34 29.06 23.09
N VAL A 316 1.42 28.28 22.52
CA VAL A 316 0.07 28.76 22.17
C VAL A 316 -0.67 29.06 23.49
N PRO A 317 -1.22 30.27 23.69
CA PRO A 317 -2.01 30.57 24.87
C PRO A 317 -3.31 29.74 24.84
N GLY A 318 -3.44 28.86 25.83
CA GLY A 318 -4.64 28.17 26.34
C GLY A 318 -5.86 28.00 25.43
N GLU A 319 -6.12 26.75 25.05
CA GLU A 319 -7.48 26.18 24.93
C GLU A 319 -7.67 25.09 26.01
#